data_AF-A0A973JTA1-F1
#
_entry.id   AF-A0A973JTA1-F1
#
_cell.length_a   1.000
_cell.length_b   1.000
_cell.length_c   1.000
_cell.angle_alpha   90.00
_cell.angle_beta   90.00
_cell.angle_gamma   90.00
#
_symmetry.space_group_name_H-M   'P 1'
#
loop_
_entity.id
_entity.type
_entity.pdbx_description
1 polymer ?
#
loop_
_entity_poly.entity_id
_entity_poly.type
_entity_poly.pdbx_seq_one_letter_code
_entity_poly.pdbx_strand_id
1 'polypeptide(L)'
;MIKKIGLLLLVMVLSSCSAETIRSDKNYVYYEIFVGSFYDTNDDGMGDLDGVTAKLDYLNELGVGGIWMMPIHPSPTYHKYDVVDYLGIDPKYGTL
;
A
#
# COMPACT_ATOMS: atom_id res chain seq x y z
N MET A 1 -36.63 26.74 14.46
CA MET A 1 -35.37 26.08 14.86
C MET A 1 -35.13 24.76 14.11
N ILE A 2 -36.13 23.89 13.99
CA ILE A 2 -36.01 22.55 13.36
C ILE A 2 -35.55 22.58 11.89
N LYS A 3 -36.00 23.57 11.09
CA LYS A 3 -35.57 23.71 9.68
C LYS A 3 -34.07 24.06 9.50
N LYS A 4 -33.44 24.74 10.47
CA LYS A 4 -32.01 25.10 10.39
C LYS A 4 -31.10 23.92 10.73
N ILE A 5 -31.53 23.03 11.62
CA ILE A 5 -30.81 21.80 11.99
C ILE A 5 -30.85 20.78 10.83
N GLY A 6 -32.00 20.64 10.16
CA GLY A 6 -32.10 19.76 8.99
C GLY A 6 -31.23 20.22 7.81
N LEU A 7 -31.11 21.53 7.59
CA LEU A 7 -30.24 22.09 6.55
C LEU A 7 -28.75 21.89 6.88
N LEU A 8 -28.36 22.02 8.15
CA LEU A 8 -26.98 21.82 8.58
C LEU A 8 -26.55 20.34 8.46
N LEU A 9 -27.42 19.40 8.81
CA LEU A 9 -27.17 17.96 8.64
C LEU A 9 -27.02 17.59 7.15
N LEU A 10 -27.85 18.15 6.28
CA LEU A 10 -27.80 17.89 4.84
C LEU A 10 -26.51 18.41 4.20
N VAL A 11 -26.00 19.57 4.65
CA VAL A 11 -24.72 20.14 4.19
C VAL A 11 -23.54 19.27 4.63
N MET A 12 -23.56 18.71 5.84
CA MET A 12 -22.50 17.79 6.31
C MET A 12 -22.48 16.48 5.51
N VAL A 13 -23.65 15.91 5.18
CA VAL A 13 -23.73 14.66 4.41
C VAL A 13 -23.26 14.87 2.96
N LEU A 14 -23.59 16.01 2.35
CA LEU A 14 -23.15 16.32 0.98
C LEU A 14 -21.64 16.59 0.89
N SER A 15 -21.01 17.07 1.96
CA SER A 15 -19.58 17.35 1.99
C SER A 15 -18.70 16.11 2.13
N SER A 16 -19.27 14.94 2.48
CA SER A 16 -18.54 13.68 2.60
C SER A 16 -18.44 12.89 1.30
N CYS A 17 -19.13 13.32 0.23
CA CYS A 17 -19.06 12.68 -1.07
C CYS A 17 -17.98 13.38 -1.91
N SER A 18 -16.71 13.03 -1.69
CA SER A 18 -15.63 13.36 -2.61
C SER A 18 -15.63 12.33 -3.73
N ALA A 19 -15.86 12.76 -4.98
CA ALA A 19 -15.60 11.92 -6.13
C ALA A 19 -14.09 11.75 -6.27
N GLU A 20 -13.57 10.55 -6.03
CA GLU A 20 -12.18 10.21 -6.32
C GLU A 20 -11.93 10.42 -7.81
N THR A 21 -11.13 11.44 -8.14
CA THR A 21 -10.67 11.64 -9.51
C THR A 21 -9.66 10.56 -9.82
N ILE A 22 -10.00 9.61 -10.69
CA ILE A 22 -9.03 8.68 -11.30
C ILE A 22 -8.01 9.54 -12.04
N ARG A 23 -6.85 9.74 -11.41
CA ARG A 23 -5.77 10.58 -11.90
C ARG A 23 -5.02 9.76 -12.96
N SER A 24 -4.85 10.32 -14.16
CA SER A 24 -4.21 9.63 -15.28
C SER A 24 -2.76 9.24 -14.96
N ASP A 25 -2.45 7.94 -15.01
CA ASP A 25 -1.12 7.35 -14.72
C ASP A 25 0.00 7.79 -15.67
N LYS A 26 -0.32 8.48 -16.77
CA LYS A 26 0.63 8.87 -17.84
C LYS A 26 1.89 9.61 -17.36
N ASN A 27 1.92 10.13 -16.13
CA ASN A 27 3.05 10.85 -15.54
C ASN A 27 3.47 10.34 -14.15
N TYR A 28 3.07 9.13 -13.74
CA TYR A 28 3.44 8.62 -12.41
C TYR A 28 4.87 8.09 -12.38
N VAL A 29 5.57 8.40 -11.29
CA VAL A 29 6.85 7.78 -10.93
C VAL A 29 6.54 6.56 -10.07
N TYR A 30 7.05 5.41 -10.47
CA TYR A 30 6.94 4.16 -9.70
C TYR A 30 8.19 3.95 -8.86
N TYR A 31 8.00 3.39 -7.66
CA TYR A 31 9.08 3.00 -6.77
C TYR A 31 9.14 1.49 -6.67
N GLU A 32 10.26 0.90 -7.09
CA GLU A 32 10.47 -0.55 -7.00
C GLU A 32 10.92 -0.94 -5.59
N ILE A 33 10.25 -1.92 -5.00
CA ILE A 33 10.53 -2.40 -3.63
C ILE A 33 10.95 -3.87 -3.67
N PHE A 34 12.14 -4.13 -3.12
CA PHE A 34 12.53 -5.45 -2.66
C PHE A 34 12.19 -5.60 -1.18
N VAL A 35 11.07 -6.29 -0.87
CA VAL A 35 10.48 -6.37 0.48
C VAL A 35 11.52 -6.77 1.52
N GLY A 36 12.27 -7.85 1.28
CA GLY A 36 13.26 -8.39 2.22
C GLY A 36 14.40 -7.45 2.59
N SER A 37 14.57 -6.30 1.93
CA SER A 37 15.61 -5.30 2.22
C SER A 37 15.06 -3.90 2.47
N PHE A 38 13.74 -3.73 2.56
CA PHE A 38 13.13 -2.40 2.65
C PHE A 38 13.00 -1.90 4.09
N TYR A 39 12.21 -2.58 4.91
CA TYR A 39 12.02 -2.22 6.31
C TYR A 39 11.57 -3.45 7.12
N ASP A 40 12.30 -3.74 8.19
CA ASP A 40 12.04 -4.83 9.14
C ASP A 40 11.23 -4.27 10.31
N THR A 41 10.06 -4.87 10.58
CA THR A 41 9.18 -4.43 11.68
C THR A 41 9.26 -5.32 12.92
N ASN A 42 9.91 -6.48 12.82
CA ASN A 42 9.90 -7.51 13.86
C ASN A 42 11.31 -7.85 14.40
N ASP A 43 12.35 -7.18 13.90
CA ASP A 43 13.76 -7.29 14.32
C ASP A 43 14.36 -8.69 14.04
N ASP A 44 13.90 -9.36 12.99
CA ASP A 44 14.44 -10.66 12.54
C ASP A 44 15.57 -10.53 11.48
N GLY A 45 15.85 -9.31 11.04
CA GLY A 45 16.89 -8.98 10.06
C GLY A 45 16.42 -9.03 8.60
N MET A 46 15.13 -9.25 8.34
CA MET A 46 14.52 -9.26 7.02
C MET A 46 13.34 -8.28 6.95
N GLY A 47 13.22 -7.56 5.83
CA GLY A 47 12.04 -6.71 5.63
C GLY A 47 10.77 -7.52 5.36
N ASP A 48 9.63 -6.96 5.73
CA ASP A 48 8.31 -7.60 5.70
C ASP A 48 7.23 -6.68 5.10
N LEU A 49 6.05 -7.23 4.81
CA LEU A 49 4.94 -6.47 4.21
C LEU A 49 4.36 -5.42 5.16
N ASP A 50 4.40 -5.67 6.47
CA ASP A 50 4.03 -4.68 7.47
C ASP A 50 4.99 -3.49 7.44
N GLY A 51 6.25 -3.72 7.09
CA GLY A 51 7.26 -2.68 6.91
C GLY A 51 7.06 -1.85 5.67
N VAL A 52 6.55 -2.44 4.59
CA VAL A 52 6.06 -1.68 3.43
C VAL A 52 4.92 -0.76 3.86
N THR A 53 3.95 -1.30 4.59
CA THR A 53 2.82 -0.52 5.14
C THR A 53 3.28 0.62 6.04
N ALA A 54 4.24 0.35 6.93
CA ALA A 54 4.79 1.33 7.88
C ALA A 54 5.53 2.50 7.21
N LYS A 55 5.86 2.40 5.92
CA LYS A 55 6.55 3.43 5.13
C LYS A 55 5.71 4.03 4.01
N LEU A 56 4.40 3.75 3.97
CA LEU A 56 3.51 4.37 2.97
C LEU A 56 3.51 5.90 3.08
N ASP A 57 3.59 6.48 4.28
CA ASP A 57 3.70 7.93 4.47
C ASP A 57 4.97 8.49 3.83
N TYR A 58 6.12 7.82 4.02
CA TYR A 58 7.38 8.19 3.36
C TYR A 58 7.26 8.13 1.83
N LEU A 59 6.65 7.07 1.29
CA LEU A 59 6.47 6.93 -0.16
C LEU A 59 5.53 7.99 -0.73
N ASN A 60 4.47 8.32 0.01
CA ASN A 60 3.54 9.38 -0.35
C ASN A 60 4.19 10.77 -0.30
N GLU A 61 4.99 11.06 0.74
CA GLU A 61 5.78 12.29 0.85
C GLU A 61 6.82 12.41 -0.27
N LEU A 62 7.44 11.30 -0.69
CA LEU A 62 8.33 11.24 -1.84
C LEU A 62 7.61 11.56 -3.16
N GLY A 63 6.28 11.42 -3.20
CA GLY A 63 5.43 11.74 -4.35
C GLY A 63 5.34 10.63 -5.38
N VAL A 64 5.56 9.37 -4.99
CA VAL A 64 5.45 8.22 -5.89
C VAL A 64 3.98 7.96 -6.20
N GLY A 65 3.67 7.65 -7.46
CA GLY A 65 2.31 7.37 -7.91
C GLY A 65 1.92 5.90 -7.80
N GLY A 66 2.91 5.02 -7.62
CA GLY A 66 2.68 3.58 -7.48
C GLY A 66 3.91 2.84 -6.97
N ILE A 67 3.67 1.66 -6.43
CA ILE A 67 4.70 0.73 -5.96
C ILE A 67 4.80 -0.40 -6.98
N TRP A 68 6.01 -0.68 -7.45
CA TRP A 68 6.32 -1.92 -8.15
C TRP A 68 6.97 -2.86 -7.15
N MET A 69 6.29 -3.95 -6.79
CA MET A 69 6.83 -4.93 -5.86
C MET A 69 7.59 -6.03 -6.61
N MET A 70 8.81 -6.34 -6.17
CA MET A 70 9.45 -7.61 -6.53
C MET A 70 8.57 -8.80 -6.09
N PRO A 71 8.75 -10.02 -6.63
CA PRO A 71 7.89 -11.14 -6.29
C PRO A 71 7.87 -11.42 -4.77
N ILE A 72 6.68 -11.71 -4.25
CA ILE A 72 6.42 -11.92 -2.81
C ILE A 72 5.91 -13.33 -2.48
N HIS A 73 5.80 -14.18 -3.49
CA HIS A 73 5.30 -15.54 -3.35
C HIS A 73 6.38 -16.49 -2.81
N PRO A 74 6.00 -17.62 -2.19
CA PRO A 74 6.92 -18.66 -1.77
C PRO A 74 7.88 -19.07 -2.89
N SER A 75 9.18 -19.09 -2.57
CA SER A 75 10.24 -19.44 -3.52
C SER A 75 11.51 -19.90 -2.79
N PRO A 76 12.28 -20.85 -3.34
CA PRO A 76 13.55 -21.28 -2.75
C PRO A 76 14.67 -20.23 -2.92
N THR A 77 14.50 -19.24 -3.79
CA THR A 77 15.50 -18.19 -4.05
C THR A 77 15.16 -16.88 -3.36
N TYR A 78 16.17 -16.06 -3.06
CA TYR A 78 15.96 -14.82 -2.30
C TYR A 78 15.17 -13.76 -3.08
N HIS A 79 15.33 -13.73 -4.41
CA HIS A 79 14.66 -12.80 -5.32
C HIS A 79 13.24 -13.23 -5.70
N LYS A 80 12.81 -14.41 -5.25
CA LYS A 80 11.43 -14.93 -5.35
C LYS A 80 10.87 -15.21 -6.75
N TYR A 81 11.63 -14.98 -7.81
CA TYR A 81 11.21 -15.33 -9.19
C TYR A 81 10.96 -16.83 -9.44
N ASP A 82 11.56 -17.75 -8.67
CA ASP A 82 11.32 -19.19 -8.79
C ASP A 82 10.10 -19.60 -7.94
N VAL A 83 8.91 -19.17 -8.34
CA VAL A 83 7.69 -19.32 -7.53
C VAL A 83 7.26 -20.79 -7.43
N VAL A 84 6.95 -21.24 -6.21
CA VAL A 84 6.42 -22.60 -5.95
C VAL A 84 4.93 -22.63 -5.63
N ASP A 85 4.36 -21.50 -5.19
CA ASP A 85 2.93 -21.32 -4.95
C ASP A 85 2.53 -19.88 -5.29
N TYR A 86 1.78 -19.69 -6.37
CA TYR A 86 1.36 -18.36 -6.83
C TYR A 86 0.20 -17.77 -6.00
N LEU A 87 -0.43 -18.55 -5.12
CA LEU A 87 -1.55 -18.08 -4.30
C LEU A 87 -1.15 -17.74 -2.87
N GLY A 88 0.03 -18.20 -2.44
CA GLY A 88 0.60 -17.89 -1.14
C GLY A 88 1.45 -16.62 -1.11
N ILE A 89 1.71 -16.14 0.10
CA ILE A 89 2.77 -15.17 0.42
C ILE A 89 3.94 -15.94 1.04
N ASP A 90 5.17 -15.56 0.70
CA ASP A 90 6.35 -16.15 1.32
C ASP A 90 6.29 -15.89 2.84
N PRO A 91 6.34 -16.93 3.70
CA PRO A 91 6.16 -16.74 5.14
C PRO A 91 7.19 -15.81 5.80
N LYS A 92 8.33 -15.55 5.13
CA LYS A 92 9.31 -14.57 5.61
C LYS A 92 8.85 -13.12 5.45
N TYR A 93 7.87 -12.86 4.58
CA TYR A 93 7.34 -11.52 4.35
C TYR A 93 6.02 -11.26 5.06
N GLY A 94 5.34 -12.30 5.54
CA GLY A 94 4.09 -12.20 6.29
C GLY A 94 3.05 -13.23 5.85
N THR A 95 1.77 -12.85 5.99
CA THR A 95 0.61 -13.68 5.63
C THR A 95 -0.31 -12.93 4.67
N LEU A 96 -1.25 -13.66 4.05
CA LEU A 96 -2.33 -13.07 3.24
C LEU A 96 -3.39 -12.39 4.12
#